data_AF-A0AAP3BEN4-F1
#
_entry.id   AF-A0AAP3BEN4-F1
#
_cell.length_a   1.000
_cell.length_b   1.000
_cell.length_c   1.000
_cell.angle_alpha   90.00
_cell.angle_beta   90.00
_cell.angle_gamma   90.00
#
_symmetry.space_group_name_H-M   'P 1'
#
loop_
_entity.id
_entity.type
_entity.pdbx_description
1 polymer ?
#
loop_
_entity_poly.entity_id
_entity_poly.type
_entity_poly.pdbx_seq_one_letter_code
_entity_poly.pdbx_strand_id
1 'polypeptide(L)' 'MQPDDNPPIGILLCSEVGQEMAEYSLLDLDESVFISKYQLNVPSKERMTEFLRKENEGLYNKV' A
#
# COMPACT_ATOMS: atom_id res chain seq x y z
N MET A 1 15.52 -7.60 -13.58
CA MET A 1 14.58 -8.61 -13.07
C MET A 1 14.95 -9.92 -13.72
N GLN A 2 15.07 -10.98 -12.92
CA GLN A 2 15.21 -12.34 -13.43
C GLN A 2 13.87 -12.79 -14.06
N PRO A 3 13.87 -13.77 -14.97
CA PRO A 3 12.65 -14.24 -15.62
C PRO A 3 11.57 -14.77 -14.66
N ASP A 4 11.98 -15.24 -13.49
CA ASP A 4 11.09 -15.79 -12.46
C ASP A 4 10.72 -14.76 -11.38
N ASP A 5 11.22 -13.53 -11.48
CA ASP A 5 10.86 -12.48 -10.53
C ASP A 5 9.40 -12.06 -10.72
N ASN A 6 8.76 -11.82 -9.59
CA ASN A 6 7.45 -11.22 -9.53
C ASN A 6 7.52 -9.77 -10.10
N PRO A 7 6.60 -9.36 -11.00
CA PRO A 7 6.54 -7.98 -11.52
C PRO A 7 6.50 -6.92 -10.39
N PRO A 8 6.99 -5.70 -10.62
CA PRO A 8 6.96 -4.67 -9.60
C PRO A 8 5.50 -4.23 -9.34
N ILE A 9 5.19 -3.99 -8.07
CA ILE A 9 3.94 -3.33 -7.67
C ILE A 9 4.28 -1.97 -7.07
N GLY A 10 3.59 -0.92 -7.52
CA GLY A 10 3.67 0.40 -6.91
C GLY A 10 2.69 0.51 -5.75
N ILE A 11 3.08 1.21 -4.69
CA ILE A 11 2.19 1.58 -3.59
C ILE A 11 2.25 3.10 -3.44
N LEU A 12 1.11 3.76 -3.60
CA LEU A 12 0.96 5.19 -3.33
C LEU A 12 0.46 5.37 -1.90
N LEU A 13 1.22 6.10 -1.09
CA LEU A 13 0.88 6.42 0.29
C LEU A 13 0.73 7.94 0.43
N CYS A 14 -0.45 8.37 0.85
CA CYS A 14 -0.71 9.72 1.31
C CYS A 14 -0.72 9.69 2.84
N SER A 15 0.25 10.36 3.47
CA SER A 15 0.36 10.46 4.93
C SER A 15 -0.02 11.84 5.46
N GLU A 16 -0.61 12.70 4.62
CA GLU A 16 -1.12 13.99 5.07
C GLU A 16 -2.25 13.77 6.08
N VAL A 17 -2.20 14.48 7.19
CA VAL A 17 -3.12 14.19 8.29
C VAL A 17 -4.54 14.60 7.94
N GLY A 18 -5.48 13.68 8.14
CA GLY A 18 -6.87 13.83 7.70
C GLY A 18 -7.09 13.45 6.23
N GLN A 19 -6.04 13.09 5.50
CA GLN A 19 -6.09 12.61 4.12
C GLN A 19 -5.31 11.29 3.95
N GLU A 20 -5.21 10.48 5.00
CA GLU A 20 -4.48 9.21 4.94
C GLU A 20 -5.11 8.26 3.92
N MET A 21 -4.30 7.77 2.98
CA MET A 21 -4.75 6.87 1.92
C MET A 21 -3.60 5.96 1.46
N ALA A 22 -3.92 4.71 1.19
CA ALA A 22 -3.03 3.77 0.52
C ALA A 22 -3.68 3.20 -0.76
N GLU A 23 -2.96 3.23 -1.86
CA GLU A 23 -3.42 2.73 -3.18
C GLU A 23 -2.37 1.85 -3.86
N TYR A 24 -2.83 0.85 -4.61
CA TYR A 24 -1.97 -0.02 -5.41
C TYR A 24 -1.90 0.48 -6.85
N SER A 25 -0.68 0.61 -7.36
CA SER A 25 -0.40 0.91 -8.76
C SER A 25 0.12 -0.36 -9.43
N LEU A 26 -0.75 -0.98 -10.22
CA LEU A 26 -0.45 -2.17 -11.00
C LEU A 26 0.13 -1.72 -12.36
N LEU A 27 1.34 -1.14 -12.33
CA LEU A 27 2.04 -0.72 -13.56
C LEU A 27 2.25 -1.96 -14.45
N ASP A 28 1.56 -1.99 -15.58
CA ASP A 28 1.57 -3.08 -16.56
C ASP A 28 1.24 -4.48 -15.99
N LEU A 29 0.54 -4.53 -14.84
CA LEU A 29 0.19 -5.77 -14.15
C LEU A 29 -1.32 -6.00 -14.18
N ASP A 30 -1.73 -7.15 -14.70
CA ASP A 30 -3.13 -7.58 -14.63
C ASP A 30 -3.58 -7.83 -13.19
N GLU A 31 -4.81 -7.44 -12.87
CA GLU A 31 -5.42 -7.61 -11.56
C GLU A 31 -5.45 -9.08 -11.11
N SER A 32 -5.65 -10.01 -12.05
CA SER A 32 -5.61 -11.46 -11.79
C SER A 32 -4.23 -11.96 -11.33
N VAL A 33 -3.15 -11.38 -11.88
CA VAL A 33 -1.78 -11.69 -11.47
C VAL A 33 -1.48 -11.06 -10.12
N PHE A 34 -1.97 -9.83 -9.86
CA PHE A 34 -1.85 -9.20 -8.55
C PHE A 34 -2.50 -10.05 -7.45
N ILE A 35 -3.73 -10.50 -7.67
CA ILE A 35 -4.49 -11.35 -6.73
C ILE A 35 -3.72 -12.66 -6.45
N SER A 36 -3.29 -13.36 -7.51
CA SER A 36 -2.65 -14.68 -7.37
C SER A 36 -1.27 -14.64 -6.72
N LYS A 37 -0.48 -13.57 -6.96
CA LYS A 37 0.92 -13.51 -6.54
C LYS A 37 1.21 -12.61 -5.34
N TYR A 38 0.36 -11.62 -5.06
CA TYR A 38 0.67 -10.56 -4.08
C TYR A 38 -0.36 -10.42 -2.97
N GLN A 39 -1.66 -10.65 -3.23
CA GLN A 39 -2.72 -10.36 -2.25
C GLN A 39 -2.54 -11.05 -0.89
N LEU A 40 -1.94 -12.25 -0.85
CA LEU A 40 -1.69 -12.97 0.39
C LEU A 40 -0.47 -12.45 1.17
N ASN A 41 0.48 -11.82 0.49
CA ASN A 41 1.76 -11.40 1.05
C ASN A 41 1.82 -9.90 1.36
N VAL A 42 0.96 -9.11 0.73
CA VAL A 42 0.90 -7.65 0.89
C VAL A 42 -0.29 -7.30 1.79
N PRO A 43 -0.17 -6.36 2.75
CA PRO A 43 -1.30 -5.91 3.57
C PRO A 43 -2.46 -5.39 2.71
N SER A 44 -3.67 -5.28 3.25
CA SER A 44 -4.77 -4.62 2.52
C SER A 44 -4.58 -3.10 2.51
N LYS A 45 -5.13 -2.41 1.50
CA LYS A 45 -5.16 -0.93 1.44
C LYS A 45 -5.71 -0.34 2.73
N GLU A 46 -6.81 -0.90 3.25
CA GLU A 46 -7.43 -0.51 4.52
C GLU A 46 -6.47 -0.62 5.71
N ARG A 47 -5.72 -1.73 5.82
CA ARG A 47 -4.76 -1.91 6.90
C ARG A 47 -3.62 -0.89 6.82
N MET A 48 -3.19 -0.54 5.61
CA MET A 48 -2.17 0.47 5.40
C MET A 48 -2.68 1.87 5.72
N THR A 49 -3.90 2.22 5.29
CA THR A 49 -4.56 3.49 5.64
C THR A 49 -4.73 3.63 7.16
N GLU A 50 -5.17 2.58 7.85
CA GLU A 50 -5.29 2.58 9.31
C GLU A 50 -3.94 2.68 10.02
N PHE A 51 -2.89 2.07 9.45
CA PHE A 51 -1.54 2.27 9.94
C PHE A 51 -1.12 3.75 9.83
N LEU A 52 -1.31 4.37 8.67
CA LEU A 52 -0.98 5.78 8.44
C LEU A 52 -1.74 6.70 9.41
N ARG A 53 -3.03 6.44 9.65
CA ARG A 53 -3.83 7.19 10.64
C ARG A 53 -3.24 7.12 12.04
N LYS A 54 -2.88 5.91 12.51
CA LYS A 54 -2.30 5.72 13.84
C LYS A 54 -0.97 6.43 14.00
N GLU A 55 -0.11 6.36 12.99
CA GLU A 55 1.18 7.08 13.03
C GLU A 55 0.95 8.60 13.09
N ASN A 56 -0.03 9.11 12.35
CA ASN A 56 -0.39 10.53 12.34
C ASN A 56 -1.06 11.03 13.63
N GLU A 57 -1.91 10.22 14.27
CA GLU A 57 -2.49 10.52 15.59
C GLU A 57 -1.38 10.73 16.65
N GLY A 58 -0.31 9.96 16.58
CA GLY A 58 0.87 10.12 17.44
C GLY A 58 1.62 11.44 17.22
N LEU A 59 1.49 12.06 16.05
CA LEU A 59 2.06 13.37 15.73
C LEU A 59 1.19 14.51 16.24
N TYR A 60 -0.14 14.40 16.15
CA TYR A 60 -1.08 15.41 16.66
C TYR A 60 -1.00 15.57 18.18
N ASN A 61 -0.76 14.48 18.92
CA ASN A 61 -0.68 14.51 20.38
C ASN A 61 0.69 14.97 20.92
N LYS A 62 1.65 15.31 20.05
CA LYS A 62 2.98 15.83 20.42
C LYS A 62 3.13 17.35 20.21
N VAL A 63 2.07 18.03 19.79
CA VAL A 63 1.99 19.50 19.65
C VAL A 63 1.22 20.08 20.84
#